data_AF-A0A445MY16-F1
#
_entry.id   AF-A0A445MY16-F1
#
_cell.length_a   1.000
_cell.length_b   1.000
_cell.length_c   1.000
_cell.angle_alpha   90.00
_cell.angle_beta   90.00
_cell.angle_gamma   90.00
#
_symmetry.space_group_name_H-M   'P 1'
#
loop_
_entity.id
_entity.type
_entity.pdbx_description
1 polymer ?
#
loop_
_entity_poly.entity_id
_entity_poly.type
_entity_poly.pdbx_seq_one_letter_code
_entity_poly.pdbx_strand_id
1 'polypeptide(L)'
;MIETQDRQHEERYKNRWYGKYRAFLRDNNDPERLGRCRLEIPAVLGTGKENWSDWAWPCFAYGGNEDIGVFLVPEEGASVWAEFEGGIVQYPIWSGVWLAKSNPGEQPEESKRLCSDPTCIDCEDKVEHKPDRRDDLEHKKHHSHPPYYCPRRKVLLKTETGHTIVLDDRDEEEFLKVIDRAGQILHMECRVKRDVQIGNARRRGTKDAEQGDQLDIDSDIKDQKARIEITDLCRQFVRWEAWKDKEKIHIQSCDKSRARWQKILIDTTKGKEKVHIWGLCGTQEILIDSTAGTEMIRLADKAGQVVVMNAAAGQERIQAVDKSGSVILMDAVMGNIVIRSSNKVLINP
;
A
#
# COMPACT_ATOMS: atom_id res chain seq x y z
N MET A 1 -7.56 -7.15 63.73
CA MET A 1 -6.49 -6.94 62.73
C MET A 1 -7.04 -7.01 61.30
N ILE A 2 -7.99 -7.93 61.00
CA ILE A 2 -8.74 -8.00 59.73
C ILE A 2 -9.65 -6.77 59.53
N GLU A 3 -10.46 -6.39 60.52
CA GLU A 3 -11.37 -5.22 60.42
C GLU A 3 -10.66 -3.88 60.16
N THR A 4 -9.45 -3.69 60.66
CA THR A 4 -8.63 -2.49 60.40
C THR A 4 -8.05 -2.46 58.99
N GLN A 5 -7.74 -3.62 58.40
CA GLN A 5 -7.32 -3.71 57.00
C GLN A 5 -8.49 -3.44 56.06
N ASP A 6 -9.67 -3.96 56.36
CA ASP A 6 -10.88 -3.73 55.55
C ASP A 6 -11.32 -2.25 55.60
N ARG A 7 -11.26 -1.60 56.76
CA ARG A 7 -11.55 -0.15 56.87
C ARG A 7 -10.53 0.72 56.12
N GLN A 8 -9.25 0.38 56.20
CA GLN A 8 -8.20 1.08 55.45
C GLN A 8 -8.33 0.83 53.94
N HIS A 9 -8.84 -0.34 53.54
CA HIS A 9 -9.18 -0.65 52.16
C HIS A 9 -10.36 0.24 51.72
N GLU A 10 -11.51 0.19 52.40
CA GLU A 10 -12.69 0.98 52.06
C GLU A 10 -12.41 2.49 51.97
N GLU A 11 -11.63 3.07 52.89
CA GLU A 11 -11.25 4.48 52.83
C GLU A 11 -10.32 4.81 51.65
N ARG A 12 -9.47 3.87 51.22
CA ARG A 12 -8.59 4.06 50.06
C ARG A 12 -9.36 4.11 48.74
N TYR A 13 -10.47 3.38 48.63
CA TYR A 13 -11.33 3.31 47.43
C TYR A 13 -12.49 4.31 47.46
N LYS A 14 -12.73 4.98 48.59
CA LYS A 14 -13.75 6.00 48.73
C LYS A 14 -13.45 7.17 47.78
N ASN A 15 -14.42 7.55 46.95
CA ASN A 15 -14.33 8.60 45.94
C ASN A 15 -13.26 8.36 44.85
N ARG A 16 -12.96 7.08 44.55
CA ARG A 16 -12.07 6.71 43.45
C ARG A 16 -12.84 6.08 42.30
N TRP A 17 -12.41 6.41 41.08
CA TRP A 17 -13.02 5.97 39.83
C TRP A 17 -12.06 5.05 39.09
N TYR A 18 -12.19 3.75 39.33
CA TYR A 18 -11.36 2.73 38.70
C TYR A 18 -12.02 2.15 37.45
N GLY A 19 -11.21 1.88 36.44
CA GLY A 19 -11.64 1.28 35.18
C GLY A 19 -11.61 2.27 34.02
N LYS A 20 -12.21 1.85 32.90
CA LYS A 20 -12.31 2.64 31.67
C LYS A 20 -13.71 3.20 31.51
N TYR A 21 -13.81 4.49 31.22
CA TYR A 21 -15.06 5.22 31.04
C TYR A 21 -15.16 5.69 29.60
N ARG A 22 -16.35 5.57 28.99
CA ARG A 22 -16.57 6.14 27.67
C ARG A 22 -16.51 7.66 27.76
N ALA A 23 -15.69 8.24 26.91
CA ALA A 23 -15.52 9.67 26.82
C ALA A 23 -15.49 10.14 25.38
N PHE A 24 -15.70 11.43 25.21
CA PHE A 24 -15.59 12.11 23.92
C PHE A 24 -14.54 13.20 24.02
N LEU A 25 -13.65 13.27 23.04
CA LEU A 25 -12.68 14.33 22.92
C LEU A 25 -13.43 15.64 22.61
N ARG A 26 -13.10 16.70 23.35
CA ARG A 26 -13.74 18.01 23.20
C ARG A 26 -12.77 19.15 22.93
N ASP A 27 -11.50 19.00 23.29
CA ASP A 27 -10.46 19.96 22.94
C ASP A 27 -9.11 19.23 22.87
N ASN A 28 -8.44 19.32 21.73
CA ASN A 28 -7.09 18.78 21.51
C ASN A 28 -6.03 19.89 21.33
N ASN A 29 -6.38 21.16 21.56
CA ASN A 29 -5.47 22.30 21.45
C ASN A 29 -4.61 22.45 22.70
N ASP A 30 -3.83 21.41 23.03
CA ASP A 30 -2.94 21.40 24.20
C ASP A 30 -1.88 22.52 24.13
N PRO A 31 -1.90 23.50 25.05
CA PRO A 31 -0.91 24.58 25.07
C PRO A 31 0.53 24.09 25.26
N GLU A 32 0.72 22.94 25.93
CA GLU A 32 2.05 22.37 26.18
C GLU A 32 2.49 21.39 25.07
N ARG A 33 1.60 21.09 24.11
CA ARG A 33 1.89 20.19 22.97
C ARG A 33 2.36 18.80 23.39
N LEU A 34 1.83 18.29 24.50
CA LEU A 34 2.14 16.96 25.05
C LEU A 34 1.14 15.90 24.57
N GLY A 35 0.16 16.27 23.74
CA GLY A 35 -0.91 15.40 23.27
C GLY A 35 -2.03 15.23 24.29
N ARG A 36 -2.14 16.15 25.25
CA ARG A 36 -3.23 16.14 26.22
C ARG A 36 -4.54 16.57 25.57
N CYS A 37 -5.65 16.09 26.10
CA CYS A 37 -6.98 16.43 25.58
C CYS A 37 -7.96 16.73 26.70
N ARG A 38 -8.95 17.60 26.47
CA ARG A 38 -10.11 17.72 27.36
C ARG A 38 -11.18 16.74 26.92
N LEU A 39 -11.74 16.03 27.90
CA LEU A 39 -12.70 14.96 27.67
C LEU A 39 -14.05 15.33 28.29
N GLU A 40 -15.13 15.00 27.60
CA GLU A 40 -16.44 14.87 28.22
C GLU A 40 -16.63 13.42 28.67
N ILE A 41 -16.83 13.19 29.96
CA ILE A 41 -16.94 11.86 30.57
C ILE A 41 -18.31 11.75 31.27
N PRO A 42 -19.40 11.42 30.53
CA PRO A 42 -20.77 11.53 31.04
C PRO A 42 -21.03 10.76 32.33
N ALA A 43 -20.41 9.59 32.49
CA ALA A 43 -20.61 8.72 33.64
C ALA A 43 -19.92 9.21 34.94
N VAL A 44 -18.98 10.16 34.84
CA VAL A 44 -18.12 10.59 35.97
C VAL A 44 -18.25 12.08 36.25
N LEU A 45 -18.08 12.91 35.21
CA LEU A 45 -18.11 14.37 35.31
C LEU A 45 -19.45 14.96 34.89
N GLY A 46 -20.30 14.18 34.21
CA GLY A 46 -21.51 14.68 33.57
C GLY A 46 -21.26 15.19 32.15
N THR A 47 -22.28 15.83 31.59
CA THR A 47 -22.31 16.35 30.22
C THR A 47 -22.28 17.87 30.25
N GLY A 48 -21.76 18.51 29.21
CA GLY A 48 -21.68 19.98 29.13
C GLY A 48 -20.26 20.50 29.25
N LYS A 49 -20.04 21.73 28.73
CA LYS A 49 -18.70 22.33 28.60
C LYS A 49 -18.05 22.63 29.96
N GLU A 50 -18.87 22.95 30.94
CA GLU A 50 -18.50 23.16 32.34
C GLU A 50 -18.02 21.88 33.04
N ASN A 51 -18.37 20.71 32.49
CA ASN A 51 -18.06 19.39 33.03
C ASN A 51 -16.94 18.68 32.25
N TRP A 52 -16.24 19.39 31.36
CA TRP A 52 -15.06 18.83 30.70
C TRP A 52 -13.95 18.59 31.72
N SER A 53 -13.20 17.51 31.51
CA SER A 53 -12.06 17.19 32.35
C SER A 53 -10.97 18.26 32.29
N ASP A 54 -10.07 18.23 33.26
CA ASP A 54 -8.73 18.80 33.09
C ASP A 54 -8.02 18.14 31.90
N TRP A 55 -6.86 18.68 31.51
CA TRP A 55 -6.04 18.13 30.43
C TRP A 55 -5.64 16.68 30.72
N ALA A 56 -6.29 15.75 30.03
CA ALA A 56 -6.06 14.33 30.16
C ALA A 56 -4.78 13.92 29.47
N TRP A 57 -3.93 13.17 30.15
CA TRP A 57 -2.67 12.69 29.62
C TRP A 57 -2.89 11.57 28.59
N PRO A 58 -2.10 11.53 27.50
CA PRO A 58 -2.17 10.43 26.55
C PRO A 58 -1.52 9.16 27.12
N CYS A 59 -2.17 8.02 26.94
CA CYS A 59 -1.55 6.71 27.12
C CYS A 59 -1.13 6.13 25.75
N PHE A 60 -0.08 6.72 25.15
CA PHE A 60 0.45 6.24 23.86
C PHE A 60 1.09 4.86 23.97
N ALA A 61 1.04 4.08 22.88
CA ALA A 61 1.46 2.68 22.87
C ALA A 61 3.00 2.48 22.88
N TYR A 62 3.77 3.47 22.44
CA TYR A 62 5.23 3.39 22.34
C TYR A 62 5.83 4.80 22.36
N GLY A 63 6.96 4.98 23.05
CA GLY A 63 7.68 6.25 23.14
C GLY A 63 8.23 6.51 24.55
N GLY A 64 8.59 7.76 24.83
CA GLY A 64 9.01 8.22 26.16
C GLY A 64 10.54 8.39 26.33
N ASN A 65 11.34 7.97 25.34
CA ASN A 65 12.74 8.34 25.24
C ASN A 65 12.95 9.38 24.13
N GLU A 66 14.17 9.90 24.03
CA GLU A 66 14.57 10.87 23.01
C GLU A 66 14.33 10.33 21.59
N ASP A 67 13.64 11.13 20.76
CA ASP A 67 13.40 10.92 19.33
C ASP A 67 12.78 9.56 18.95
N ILE A 68 11.95 8.98 19.83
CA ILE A 68 11.19 7.75 19.53
C ILE A 68 9.74 7.85 20.01
N GLY A 69 8.82 7.22 19.27
CA GLY A 69 7.45 6.99 19.75
C GLY A 69 6.38 7.03 18.68
N VAL A 70 5.15 6.87 19.13
CA VAL A 70 3.92 7.08 18.37
C VAL A 70 3.21 8.29 18.97
N PHE A 71 2.92 9.29 18.15
CA PHE A 71 2.20 10.49 18.54
C PHE A 71 0.96 10.66 17.66
N LEU A 72 -0.17 10.12 18.12
CA LEU A 72 -1.43 10.07 17.38
C LEU A 72 -2.56 10.63 18.25
N VAL A 73 -2.74 11.95 18.21
CA VAL A 73 -3.81 12.65 18.95
C VAL A 73 -5.09 12.63 18.10
N PRO A 74 -6.20 12.08 18.61
CA PRO A 74 -7.47 12.08 17.88
C PRO A 74 -8.03 13.50 17.69
N GLU A 75 -8.92 13.62 16.72
CA GLU A 75 -9.63 14.86 16.41
C GLU A 75 -10.75 15.16 17.43
N GLU A 76 -11.18 16.42 17.48
CA GLU A 76 -12.32 16.81 18.31
C GLU A 76 -13.57 16.01 17.94
N GLY A 77 -14.32 15.55 18.95
CA GLY A 77 -15.48 14.69 18.78
C GLY A 77 -15.17 13.20 18.79
N ALA A 78 -13.90 12.79 18.71
CA ALA A 78 -13.52 11.38 18.71
C ALA A 78 -13.95 10.65 20.00
N SER A 79 -14.32 9.37 19.84
CA SER A 79 -14.74 8.48 20.91
C SER A 79 -13.54 7.77 21.54
N VAL A 80 -13.16 8.14 22.77
CA VAL A 80 -11.97 7.64 23.49
C VAL A 80 -12.32 6.99 24.82
N TRP A 81 -11.45 6.14 25.36
CA TRP A 81 -11.58 5.72 26.75
C TRP A 81 -10.90 6.74 27.66
N ALA A 82 -11.56 7.10 28.75
CA ALA A 82 -11.01 7.86 29.84
C ALA A 82 -10.66 6.93 31.02
N GLU A 83 -9.54 7.22 31.66
CA GLU A 83 -9.04 6.61 32.88
C GLU A 83 -8.56 7.70 33.82
N PHE A 84 -8.21 7.34 35.05
CA PHE A 84 -7.81 8.29 36.08
C PHE A 84 -6.61 7.75 36.86
N GLU A 85 -5.53 8.52 36.98
CA GLU A 85 -4.34 8.10 37.73
C GLU A 85 -4.71 7.82 39.19
N GLY A 86 -4.50 6.56 39.62
CA GLY A 86 -4.91 6.11 40.95
C GLY A 86 -6.42 6.26 41.23
N GLY A 87 -7.26 6.38 40.20
CA GLY A 87 -8.70 6.61 40.32
C GLY A 87 -9.09 8.05 40.70
N ILE A 88 -8.18 9.02 40.57
CA ILE A 88 -8.42 10.42 40.94
C ILE A 88 -8.92 11.20 39.72
N VAL A 89 -10.13 11.75 39.81
CA VAL A 89 -10.79 12.46 38.70
C VAL A 89 -9.97 13.65 38.16
N GLN A 90 -9.22 14.32 39.03
CA GLN A 90 -8.34 15.45 38.70
C GLN A 90 -7.10 15.06 37.87
N TYR A 91 -6.79 13.78 37.74
CA TYR A 91 -5.67 13.28 36.93
C TYR A 91 -6.18 12.35 35.81
N PRO A 92 -6.90 12.91 34.82
CA PRO A 92 -7.46 12.11 33.74
C PRO A 92 -6.38 11.63 32.78
N ILE A 93 -6.63 10.48 32.18
CA ILE A 93 -5.86 9.86 31.09
C ILE A 93 -6.83 9.55 29.97
N TRP A 94 -6.42 9.74 28.71
CA TRP A 94 -7.14 9.18 27.57
C TRP A 94 -6.34 8.04 26.94
N SER A 95 -7.03 6.98 26.53
CA SER A 95 -6.42 5.80 25.91
C SER A 95 -7.31 5.17 24.85
N GLY A 96 -6.73 4.80 23.71
CA GLY A 96 -7.42 4.11 22.63
C GLY A 96 -8.71 4.79 22.16
N VAL A 97 -9.52 4.03 21.42
CA VAL A 97 -10.83 4.48 20.91
C VAL A 97 -11.88 3.40 21.13
N TRP A 98 -13.15 3.79 21.16
CA TRP A 98 -14.28 2.86 21.12
C TRP A 98 -15.18 3.16 19.93
N LEU A 99 -15.82 2.10 19.41
CA LEU A 99 -16.69 2.17 18.24
C LEU A 99 -18.15 1.91 18.64
N ALA A 100 -19.08 2.58 17.98
CA ALA A 100 -20.52 2.48 18.22
C ALA A 100 -21.36 2.41 16.95
N LYS A 101 -20.76 2.06 15.80
CA LYS A 101 -21.43 1.95 14.48
C LYS A 101 -22.19 3.23 14.07
N SER A 102 -21.85 4.35 14.68
CA SER A 102 -22.49 5.65 14.51
C SER A 102 -21.47 6.74 14.80
N ASN A 103 -21.73 7.95 14.33
CA ASN A 103 -20.87 9.10 14.56
C ASN A 103 -21.23 9.78 15.90
N PRO A 104 -20.27 9.99 16.83
CA PRO A 104 -18.88 9.52 16.80
C PRO A 104 -18.70 8.07 17.26
N GLY A 105 -17.63 7.43 16.79
CA GLY A 105 -17.38 5.98 16.99
C GLY A 105 -17.57 5.15 15.72
N GLU A 106 -17.38 5.76 14.55
CA GLU A 106 -17.31 5.03 13.28
C GLU A 106 -15.91 4.46 13.04
N GLN A 107 -15.88 3.34 12.34
CA GLN A 107 -14.66 2.77 11.81
C GLN A 107 -14.33 3.34 10.42
N PRO A 108 -13.07 3.31 9.98
CA PRO A 108 -12.69 3.66 8.61
C PRO A 108 -13.52 2.92 7.55
N GLU A 109 -13.88 3.59 6.46
CA GLU A 109 -14.61 2.97 5.33
C GLU A 109 -13.88 1.75 4.77
N GLU A 110 -12.56 1.82 4.66
CA GLU A 110 -11.73 0.72 4.17
C GLU A 110 -11.83 -0.53 5.05
N SER A 111 -12.17 -0.38 6.33
CA SER A 111 -12.38 -1.51 7.25
C SER A 111 -13.80 -2.06 7.22
N LYS A 112 -14.77 -1.38 6.57
CA LYS A 112 -16.17 -1.83 6.40
C LYS A 112 -16.34 -2.87 5.28
N ARG A 113 -15.26 -3.54 4.85
CA ARG A 113 -15.30 -4.54 3.79
C ARG A 113 -16.28 -5.68 4.13
N LEU A 114 -17.20 -5.93 3.22
CA LEU A 114 -18.04 -7.12 3.18
C LEU A 114 -17.48 -8.14 2.18
N CYS A 115 -17.66 -9.41 2.48
CA CYS A 115 -17.38 -10.49 1.54
C CYS A 115 -18.72 -11.02 0.99
N SER A 116 -18.83 -11.13 -0.33
CA SER A 116 -19.96 -11.82 -0.96
C SER A 116 -19.95 -13.30 -0.64
N ASP A 117 -18.75 -13.89 -0.54
CA ASP A 117 -18.51 -15.30 -0.28
C ASP A 117 -17.27 -15.52 0.61
N PRO A 118 -17.26 -16.57 1.45
CA PRO A 118 -16.13 -16.91 2.32
C PRO A 118 -15.09 -17.72 1.53
N THR A 119 -14.34 -17.02 0.69
CA THR A 119 -13.37 -17.63 -0.23
C THR A 119 -12.10 -18.13 0.45
N CYS A 120 -11.76 -17.62 1.64
CA CYS A 120 -10.58 -18.08 2.39
C CYS A 120 -10.80 -19.52 2.86
N ILE A 121 -9.74 -20.33 2.87
CA ILE A 121 -9.84 -21.75 3.25
C ILE A 121 -10.26 -21.89 4.72
N ASP A 122 -9.70 -21.04 5.57
CA ASP A 122 -9.89 -20.96 7.02
C ASP A 122 -10.71 -19.72 7.42
N CYS A 123 -11.69 -19.34 6.60
CA CYS A 123 -12.63 -18.28 6.95
C CYS A 123 -13.42 -18.68 8.21
N GLU A 124 -13.12 -18.06 9.35
CA GLU A 124 -13.80 -18.31 10.63
C GLU A 124 -15.32 -18.15 10.51
N ASP A 125 -15.75 -17.11 9.81
CA ASP A 125 -17.16 -16.80 9.55
C ASP A 125 -17.89 -17.93 8.79
N LYS A 126 -17.19 -18.62 7.88
CA LYS A 126 -17.72 -19.82 7.20
C LYS A 126 -17.96 -20.99 8.15
N VAL A 127 -17.13 -21.10 9.19
CA VAL A 127 -17.23 -22.16 10.20
C VAL A 127 -18.37 -21.84 11.16
N GLU A 128 -18.53 -20.57 11.54
CA GLU A 128 -19.61 -20.08 12.41
C GLU A 128 -20.99 -20.17 11.73
N HIS A 129 -21.07 -19.95 10.42
CA HIS A 129 -22.31 -20.12 9.65
C HIS A 129 -22.80 -21.58 9.48
N LYS A 130 -22.18 -22.56 10.13
CA LYS A 130 -22.70 -23.94 10.14
C LYS A 130 -24.02 -24.00 10.92
N PRO A 131 -25.02 -24.77 10.47
CA PRO A 131 -26.31 -24.84 11.17
C PRO A 131 -26.14 -25.44 12.58
N ASP A 132 -26.24 -24.60 13.61
CA ASP A 132 -26.30 -25.03 15.02
C ASP A 132 -27.52 -24.38 15.69
N ARG A 133 -28.36 -25.22 16.31
CA ARG A 133 -29.63 -24.78 16.91
C ARG A 133 -29.43 -23.91 18.15
N ARG A 134 -28.35 -24.13 18.91
CA ARG A 134 -28.05 -23.36 20.13
C ARG A 134 -27.49 -22.00 19.76
N ASP A 135 -26.61 -21.96 18.76
CA ASP A 135 -26.07 -20.73 18.18
C ASP A 135 -27.18 -19.86 17.57
N ASP A 136 -28.07 -20.45 16.77
CA ASP A 136 -29.24 -19.76 16.17
C ASP A 136 -30.14 -19.08 17.21
N LEU A 137 -30.34 -19.72 18.37
CA LEU A 137 -31.14 -19.16 19.46
C LEU A 137 -30.43 -17.98 20.16
N GLU A 138 -29.11 -18.05 20.31
CA GLU A 138 -28.28 -17.00 20.93
C GLU A 138 -28.13 -15.78 20.00
N HIS A 139 -27.98 -16.05 18.69
CA HIS A 139 -27.70 -15.06 17.66
C HIS A 139 -28.96 -14.50 16.98
N LYS A 140 -30.16 -14.95 17.36
CA LYS A 140 -31.44 -14.50 16.77
C LYS A 140 -31.62 -12.99 16.68
N LYS A 141 -31.16 -12.24 17.69
CA LYS A 141 -31.20 -10.76 17.73
C LYS A 141 -30.24 -10.08 16.73
N HIS A 142 -29.37 -10.86 16.09
CA HIS A 142 -28.32 -10.41 15.18
C HIS A 142 -28.50 -10.94 13.74
N HIS A 143 -29.49 -11.79 13.44
CA HIS A 143 -29.72 -12.40 12.10
C HIS A 143 -29.89 -11.42 10.92
N SER A 144 -29.97 -10.11 11.17
CA SER A 144 -29.98 -9.06 10.14
C SER A 144 -28.59 -8.43 9.93
N HIS A 145 -27.53 -9.23 9.97
CA HIS A 145 -26.17 -8.78 9.63
C HIS A 145 -25.82 -9.12 8.17
N PRO A 146 -24.88 -8.39 7.54
CA PRO A 146 -24.33 -8.74 6.24
C PRO A 146 -23.79 -10.18 6.17
N PRO A 147 -23.72 -10.78 4.97
CA PRO A 147 -23.53 -12.23 4.82
C PRO A 147 -22.17 -12.72 5.31
N TYR A 148 -21.06 -12.05 4.99
CA TYR A 148 -19.75 -12.43 5.52
C TYR A 148 -18.85 -11.23 5.83
N TYR A 149 -18.10 -11.30 6.93
CA TYR A 149 -17.08 -10.36 7.36
C TYR A 149 -15.70 -11.02 7.43
N CYS A 150 -14.70 -10.41 6.81
CA CYS A 150 -13.32 -10.91 6.84
C CYS A 150 -12.39 -9.92 7.56
N PRO A 151 -11.95 -10.21 8.81
CA PRO A 151 -11.13 -9.31 9.62
C PRO A 151 -9.68 -9.19 9.13
N ARG A 152 -9.32 -9.84 8.01
CA ARG A 152 -7.97 -9.84 7.42
C ARG A 152 -7.56 -8.52 6.76
N ARG A 153 -8.51 -7.60 6.54
CA ARG A 153 -8.17 -6.24 6.11
C ARG A 153 -7.80 -5.40 7.32
N LYS A 154 -6.56 -4.91 7.36
CA LYS A 154 -6.01 -4.11 8.45
C LYS A 154 -5.79 -2.68 7.96
N VAL A 155 -6.57 -1.75 8.49
CA VAL A 155 -6.31 -0.31 8.31
C VAL A 155 -5.41 0.10 9.47
N LEU A 156 -4.12 0.29 9.23
CA LEU A 156 -3.17 0.67 10.28
C LEU A 156 -3.34 2.12 10.70
N LEU A 157 -3.64 2.99 9.74
CA LEU A 157 -3.89 4.40 9.99
C LEU A 157 -4.80 4.94 8.89
N LYS A 158 -5.83 5.69 9.30
CA LYS A 158 -6.53 6.63 8.43
C LYS A 158 -6.68 7.96 9.17
N THR A 159 -6.17 9.02 8.57
CA THR A 159 -6.30 10.39 9.11
C THR A 159 -7.64 11.00 8.72
N GLU A 160 -8.09 12.04 9.44
CA GLU A 160 -9.33 12.77 9.14
C GLU A 160 -9.44 13.18 7.66
N THR A 161 -8.34 13.66 7.07
CA THR A 161 -8.33 14.11 5.67
C THR A 161 -8.09 12.98 4.66
N GLY A 162 -7.91 11.74 5.09
CA GLY A 162 -7.91 10.57 4.22
C GLY A 162 -6.55 9.93 3.88
N HIS A 163 -5.41 10.38 4.43
CA HIS A 163 -4.17 9.61 4.32
C HIS A 163 -4.39 8.23 4.94
N THR A 164 -4.04 7.17 4.23
CA THR A 164 -4.42 5.80 4.57
C THR A 164 -3.24 4.84 4.40
N ILE A 165 -2.97 4.03 5.42
CA ILE A 165 -2.09 2.86 5.36
C ILE A 165 -2.95 1.62 5.60
N VAL A 166 -3.05 0.75 4.58
CA VAL A 166 -3.95 -0.40 4.60
C VAL A 166 -3.26 -1.64 4.05
N LEU A 167 -3.52 -2.76 4.71
CA LEU A 167 -3.04 -4.10 4.36
C LEU A 167 -4.23 -5.04 4.24
N ASP A 168 -4.07 -6.07 3.42
CA ASP A 168 -5.05 -7.12 3.26
C ASP A 168 -4.34 -8.47 3.24
N ASP A 169 -4.69 -9.34 4.19
CA ASP A 169 -4.18 -10.71 4.28
C ASP A 169 -5.21 -11.73 3.76
N ARG A 170 -6.27 -11.27 3.07
CA ARG A 170 -7.27 -12.18 2.49
C ARG A 170 -6.63 -13.00 1.38
N ASP A 171 -6.81 -14.32 1.45
CA ASP A 171 -6.21 -15.25 0.48
C ASP A 171 -6.52 -14.83 -0.97
N GLU A 172 -5.49 -14.76 -1.79
CA GLU A 172 -5.50 -14.34 -3.20
C GLU A 172 -5.85 -12.87 -3.48
N GLU A 173 -5.99 -12.05 -2.46
CA GLU A 173 -6.27 -10.61 -2.56
C GLU A 173 -5.23 -9.76 -1.80
N GLU A 174 -4.06 -10.32 -1.51
CA GLU A 174 -3.08 -9.71 -0.61
C GLU A 174 -2.41 -8.46 -1.19
N PHE A 175 -2.35 -7.41 -0.37
CA PHE A 175 -1.63 -6.17 -0.71
C PHE A 175 -1.22 -5.37 0.53
N LEU A 176 -0.27 -4.46 0.32
CA LEU A 176 0.06 -3.32 1.18
C LEU A 176 -0.08 -2.04 0.35
N LYS A 177 -0.78 -1.05 0.88
CA LYS A 177 -1.03 0.20 0.19
C LYS A 177 -0.93 1.41 1.12
N VAL A 178 -0.22 2.43 0.66
CA VAL A 178 -0.15 3.76 1.27
C VAL A 178 -0.76 4.75 0.29
N ILE A 179 -1.72 5.55 0.75
CA ILE A 179 -2.47 6.52 -0.05
C ILE A 179 -2.40 7.86 0.66
N ASP A 180 -2.00 8.92 -0.03
CA ASP A 180 -2.03 10.26 0.54
C ASP A 180 -3.44 10.89 0.42
N ARG A 181 -3.63 12.09 0.98
CA ARG A 181 -4.89 12.83 0.85
C ARG A 181 -5.27 13.11 -0.62
N ALA A 182 -4.30 13.38 -1.49
CA ALA A 182 -4.56 13.72 -2.88
C ALA A 182 -4.90 12.50 -3.75
N GLY A 183 -4.61 11.29 -3.28
CA GLY A 183 -4.81 10.03 -4.00
C GLY A 183 -3.58 9.53 -4.75
N GLN A 184 -2.38 10.03 -4.44
CA GLN A 184 -1.10 9.42 -4.79
C GLN A 184 -0.94 8.10 -4.02
N ILE A 185 -0.28 7.11 -4.64
CA ILE A 185 -0.29 5.73 -4.13
C ILE A 185 1.10 5.12 -4.20
N LEU A 186 1.50 4.45 -3.10
CA LEU A 186 2.48 3.36 -3.11
C LEU A 186 1.71 2.05 -2.89
N HIS A 187 1.83 1.10 -3.82
CA HIS A 187 1.07 -0.15 -3.80
C HIS A 187 1.98 -1.34 -4.07
N MET A 188 2.03 -2.26 -3.11
CA MET A 188 2.65 -3.56 -3.24
C MET A 188 1.55 -4.61 -3.26
N GLU A 189 1.52 -5.42 -4.30
CA GLU A 189 0.50 -6.44 -4.53
C GLU A 189 1.19 -7.75 -4.89
N CYS A 190 0.95 -8.79 -4.10
CA CYS A 190 1.49 -10.12 -4.33
C CYS A 190 0.50 -11.13 -3.78
N ARG A 191 -0.31 -11.68 -4.68
CA ARG A 191 -1.43 -12.54 -4.30
C ARG A 191 -0.92 -13.96 -4.07
N VAL A 192 -1.15 -14.52 -2.90
CA VAL A 192 -0.67 -15.87 -2.57
C VAL A 192 -1.77 -16.88 -2.88
N LYS A 193 -1.42 -18.04 -3.44
CA LYS A 193 -2.41 -19.09 -3.70
C LYS A 193 -2.98 -19.60 -2.38
N ARG A 194 -4.29 -19.91 -2.33
CA ARG A 194 -4.97 -20.26 -1.06
C ARG A 194 -4.36 -21.50 -0.38
N ASP A 195 -4.01 -22.50 -1.17
CA ASP A 195 -3.45 -23.78 -0.71
C ASP A 195 -2.06 -23.63 -0.07
N VAL A 196 -1.33 -22.57 -0.40
CA VAL A 196 -0.06 -22.21 0.23
C VAL A 196 -0.27 -21.67 1.65
N GLN A 197 -1.42 -21.05 1.90
CA GLN A 197 -1.71 -20.26 3.11
C GLN A 197 -2.54 -21.02 4.16
N ILE A 198 -2.81 -22.30 3.96
CA ILE A 198 -3.63 -23.12 4.88
C ILE A 198 -3.06 -23.08 6.30
N GLY A 199 -3.87 -22.61 7.25
CA GLY A 199 -3.51 -22.52 8.68
C GLY A 199 -2.36 -21.55 8.95
N ASN A 200 -2.08 -20.62 8.03
CA ASN A 200 -0.95 -19.70 8.10
C ASN A 200 0.40 -20.45 8.26
N ALA A 201 0.53 -21.64 7.64
CA ALA A 201 1.71 -22.48 7.73
C ALA A 201 2.96 -21.87 7.06
N ARG A 202 2.77 -20.95 6.11
CA ARG A 202 3.86 -20.27 5.38
C ARG A 202 3.98 -18.78 5.72
N ARG A 203 3.95 -18.44 7.01
CA ARG A 203 4.33 -17.09 7.47
C ARG A 203 5.70 -16.72 6.89
N ARG A 204 5.83 -15.47 6.44
CA ARG A 204 7.11 -14.93 5.95
C ARG A 204 8.25 -15.12 6.96
N GLY A 205 7.96 -14.96 8.25
CA GLY A 205 8.99 -14.90 9.27
C GLY A 205 9.93 -13.72 8.97
N THR A 206 11.22 -13.99 8.85
CA THR A 206 12.23 -13.00 8.46
C THR A 206 12.59 -13.01 6.98
N LYS A 207 12.06 -13.96 6.19
CA LYS A 207 12.41 -14.17 4.77
C LYS A 207 12.18 -12.92 3.93
N ASP A 208 13.09 -12.61 3.01
CA ASP A 208 13.06 -11.39 2.22
C ASP A 208 13.66 -11.58 0.81
N ALA A 209 13.36 -10.61 -0.06
CA ALA A 209 13.78 -10.63 -1.45
C ALA A 209 15.28 -10.37 -1.65
N GLU A 210 15.99 -9.82 -0.66
CA GLU A 210 17.43 -9.57 -0.74
C GLU A 210 18.23 -10.85 -0.51
N GLN A 211 17.78 -11.70 0.42
CA GLN A 211 18.35 -13.02 0.68
C GLN A 211 17.93 -14.08 -0.34
N GLY A 212 16.84 -13.84 -1.08
CA GLY A 212 16.33 -14.78 -2.09
C GLY A 212 15.53 -15.95 -1.48
N ASP A 213 15.11 -15.85 -0.22
CA ASP A 213 14.38 -16.90 0.51
C ASP A 213 12.89 -16.60 0.70
N GLN A 214 12.38 -15.55 0.05
CA GLN A 214 10.96 -15.21 -0.06
C GLN A 214 10.11 -16.32 -0.70
N LEU A 215 8.79 -16.13 -0.75
CA LEU A 215 7.88 -17.05 -1.46
C LEU A 215 8.27 -17.18 -2.94
N ASP A 216 8.11 -18.40 -3.47
CA ASP A 216 8.48 -18.69 -4.85
C ASP A 216 7.39 -18.23 -5.83
N ILE A 217 7.79 -17.43 -6.83
CA ILE A 217 6.85 -16.80 -7.77
C ILE A 217 6.07 -17.83 -8.61
N ASP A 218 6.64 -19.01 -8.87
CA ASP A 218 6.03 -20.02 -9.74
C ASP A 218 5.03 -20.89 -8.96
N SER A 219 5.48 -21.42 -7.83
CA SER A 219 4.73 -22.37 -7.01
C SER A 219 3.76 -21.70 -6.06
N ASP A 220 4.09 -20.54 -5.49
CA ASP A 220 3.32 -19.98 -4.37
C ASP A 220 2.39 -18.82 -4.76
N ILE A 221 2.76 -18.06 -5.79
CA ILE A 221 2.06 -16.81 -6.14
C ILE A 221 0.97 -17.07 -7.18
N LYS A 222 -0.22 -16.54 -6.91
CA LYS A 222 -1.37 -16.61 -7.82
C LYS A 222 -1.05 -15.89 -9.13
N ASP A 223 -1.42 -16.53 -10.23
CA ASP A 223 -1.14 -16.08 -11.59
C ASP A 223 0.35 -15.84 -11.88
N GLN A 224 1.24 -16.34 -11.01
CA GLN A 224 2.69 -16.13 -11.03
C GLN A 224 3.04 -14.64 -11.15
N LYS A 225 2.25 -13.76 -10.51
CA LYS A 225 2.31 -12.32 -10.71
C LYS A 225 2.40 -11.56 -9.39
N ALA A 226 3.48 -10.78 -9.28
CA ALA A 226 3.64 -9.76 -8.25
C ALA A 226 3.88 -8.39 -8.89
N ARG A 227 3.52 -7.33 -8.15
CA ARG A 227 3.66 -5.94 -8.61
C ARG A 227 4.02 -5.00 -7.47
N ILE A 228 4.95 -4.09 -7.73
CA ILE A 228 5.20 -2.90 -6.92
C ILE A 228 4.98 -1.68 -7.82
N GLU A 229 4.19 -0.71 -7.36
CA GLU A 229 3.84 0.48 -8.14
C GLU A 229 3.82 1.73 -7.26
N ILE A 230 4.44 2.81 -7.75
CA ILE A 230 4.27 4.16 -7.24
C ILE A 230 3.54 4.96 -8.31
N THR A 231 2.42 5.57 -7.95
CA THR A 231 1.55 6.31 -8.86
C THR A 231 1.29 7.71 -8.33
N ASP A 232 1.61 8.72 -9.14
CA ASP A 232 1.35 10.13 -8.87
C ASP A 232 -0.10 10.54 -9.25
N LEU A 233 -0.51 11.73 -8.81
CA LEU A 233 -1.80 12.36 -9.07
C LEU A 233 -2.15 12.44 -10.56
N CYS A 234 -1.16 12.65 -11.43
CA CYS A 234 -1.36 12.66 -12.88
C CYS A 234 -1.29 11.27 -13.54
N ARG A 235 -1.31 10.21 -12.73
CA ARG A 235 -1.20 8.80 -13.15
C ARG A 235 0.11 8.48 -13.87
N GLN A 236 1.14 9.30 -13.63
CA GLN A 236 2.52 8.93 -13.91
C GLN A 236 2.91 7.83 -12.92
N PHE A 237 3.75 6.89 -13.35
CA PHE A 237 4.10 5.77 -12.49
C PHE A 237 5.48 5.20 -12.75
N VAL A 238 6.02 4.58 -11.70
CA VAL A 238 7.07 3.58 -11.80
C VAL A 238 6.49 2.26 -11.33
N ARG A 239 6.64 1.22 -12.14
CA ARG A 239 6.09 -0.11 -11.85
C ARG A 239 7.11 -1.20 -12.11
N TRP A 240 7.26 -2.07 -11.14
CA TRP A 240 7.94 -3.36 -11.27
C TRP A 240 6.87 -4.44 -11.35
N GLU A 241 6.92 -5.25 -12.40
CA GLU A 241 6.08 -6.44 -12.57
C GLU A 241 7.00 -7.66 -12.55
N ALA A 242 6.83 -8.52 -11.55
CA ALA A 242 7.55 -9.78 -11.47
C ALA A 242 6.59 -10.89 -11.90
N TRP A 243 6.82 -11.41 -13.10
CA TRP A 243 6.15 -12.58 -13.66
C TRP A 243 7.22 -13.61 -13.94
N LYS A 244 6.97 -14.90 -13.69
CA LYS A 244 7.93 -15.95 -14.03
C LYS A 244 8.36 -15.84 -15.50
N ASP A 245 9.64 -15.53 -15.73
CA ASP A 245 10.29 -15.38 -17.03
C ASP A 245 9.69 -14.27 -17.92
N LYS A 246 9.00 -13.28 -17.34
CA LYS A 246 8.32 -12.16 -18.02
C LYS A 246 8.41 -10.84 -17.24
N GLU A 247 9.50 -10.65 -16.50
CA GLU A 247 9.69 -9.52 -15.61
C GLU A 247 9.88 -8.21 -16.37
N LYS A 248 9.28 -7.13 -15.85
CA LYS A 248 9.26 -5.82 -16.50
C LYS A 248 9.40 -4.69 -15.50
N ILE A 249 10.13 -3.66 -15.91
CA ILE A 249 10.18 -2.37 -15.23
C ILE A 249 9.65 -1.31 -16.19
N HIS A 250 8.64 -0.58 -15.74
CA HIS A 250 8.02 0.51 -16.48
C HIS A 250 8.27 1.81 -15.74
N ILE A 251 8.74 2.82 -16.46
CA ILE A 251 8.75 4.22 -16.00
C ILE A 251 7.92 4.99 -17.02
N GLN A 252 6.83 5.62 -16.59
CA GLN A 252 5.94 6.33 -17.49
C GLN A 252 5.58 7.70 -16.93
N SER A 253 5.82 8.73 -17.74
CA SER A 253 5.27 10.08 -17.52
C SER A 253 4.15 10.33 -18.52
N CYS A 254 3.07 10.98 -18.07
CA CYS A 254 1.99 11.40 -18.94
C CYS A 254 1.28 12.65 -18.41
N ASP A 255 0.52 13.30 -19.30
CA ASP A 255 -0.45 14.31 -18.91
C ASP A 255 -1.72 13.67 -18.30
N LYS A 256 -2.56 14.51 -17.68
CA LYS A 256 -3.79 14.06 -17.02
C LYS A 256 -4.75 13.32 -17.95
N SER A 257 -4.80 13.70 -19.23
CA SER A 257 -5.64 13.05 -20.25
C SER A 257 -5.02 11.78 -20.83
N ARG A 258 -3.75 11.49 -20.53
CA ARG A 258 -2.92 10.43 -21.13
C ARG A 258 -2.72 10.57 -22.64
N ALA A 259 -3.03 11.74 -23.21
CA ALA A 259 -2.80 12.02 -24.62
C ALA A 259 -1.31 12.19 -24.92
N ARG A 260 -0.55 12.73 -23.96
CA ARG A 260 0.89 12.93 -24.04
C ARG A 260 1.57 11.99 -23.08
N TRP A 261 2.43 11.10 -23.59
CA TRP A 261 3.16 10.14 -22.78
C TRP A 261 4.59 9.96 -23.26
N GLN A 262 5.45 9.57 -22.33
CA GLN A 262 6.80 9.09 -22.57
C GLN A 262 7.04 7.89 -21.65
N LYS A 263 7.85 6.94 -22.10
CA LYS A 263 8.01 5.68 -21.38
C LYS A 263 9.41 5.13 -21.52
N ILE A 264 9.90 4.50 -20.45
CA ILE A 264 11.01 3.56 -20.46
C ILE A 264 10.46 2.19 -20.08
N LEU A 265 10.83 1.17 -20.85
CA LEU A 265 10.58 -0.23 -20.56
C LEU A 265 11.93 -0.96 -20.48
N ILE A 266 12.11 -1.70 -19.40
CA ILE A 266 13.11 -2.77 -19.32
C ILE A 266 12.31 -4.06 -19.26
N ASP A 267 12.49 -4.92 -20.25
CA ASP A 267 11.77 -6.19 -20.40
C ASP A 267 12.80 -7.32 -20.39
N THR A 268 12.73 -8.19 -19.39
CA THR A 268 13.59 -9.38 -19.28
C THR A 268 12.80 -10.65 -19.56
N THR A 269 11.69 -10.52 -20.33
CA THR A 269 10.95 -11.68 -20.81
C THR A 269 11.87 -12.60 -21.59
N LYS A 270 11.93 -13.88 -21.18
CA LYS A 270 12.81 -14.87 -21.78
C LYS A 270 12.61 -14.96 -23.30
N GLY A 271 13.69 -14.72 -24.05
CA GLY A 271 13.72 -14.73 -25.52
C GLY A 271 13.10 -13.50 -26.19
N LYS A 272 12.73 -12.46 -25.43
CA LYS A 272 12.16 -11.18 -25.91
C LYS A 272 12.75 -9.98 -25.15
N GLU A 273 13.97 -10.13 -24.68
CA GLU A 273 14.64 -9.18 -23.81
C GLU A 273 14.90 -7.87 -24.55
N LYS A 274 14.53 -6.74 -23.94
CA LYS A 274 14.76 -5.42 -24.54
C LYS A 274 14.76 -4.29 -23.53
N VAL A 275 15.45 -3.22 -23.90
CA VAL A 275 15.33 -1.90 -23.28
C VAL A 275 14.81 -0.93 -24.33
N HIS A 276 13.66 -0.31 -24.05
CA HIS A 276 12.99 0.58 -25.00
C HIS A 276 12.62 1.90 -24.34
N ILE A 277 13.13 2.99 -24.90
CA ILE A 277 12.82 4.36 -24.50
C ILE A 277 12.00 4.99 -25.62
N TRP A 278 10.78 5.41 -25.31
CA TRP A 278 9.94 6.18 -26.22
C TRP A 278 9.93 7.64 -25.81
N GLY A 279 10.23 8.51 -26.77
CA GLY A 279 9.95 9.94 -26.67
C GLY A 279 8.45 10.23 -26.74
N LEU A 280 8.10 11.50 -26.96
CA LEU A 280 6.72 11.96 -26.89
C LEU A 280 5.80 11.17 -27.83
N CYS A 281 4.80 10.49 -27.25
CA CYS A 281 3.81 9.69 -27.95
C CYS A 281 4.43 8.61 -28.87
N GLY A 282 5.65 8.16 -28.59
CA GLY A 282 6.36 7.17 -29.42
C GLY A 282 6.83 7.71 -30.77
N THR A 283 6.88 9.03 -30.96
CA THR A 283 7.33 9.63 -32.24
C THR A 283 8.82 9.44 -32.52
N GLN A 284 9.60 9.09 -31.51
CA GLN A 284 11.03 8.84 -31.57
C GLN A 284 11.39 7.82 -30.49
N GLU A 285 12.47 7.06 -30.69
CA GLU A 285 12.80 5.93 -29.83
C GLU A 285 14.29 5.61 -29.78
N ILE A 286 14.68 4.97 -28.67
CA ILE A 286 15.93 4.23 -28.49
C ILE A 286 15.53 2.81 -28.10
N LEU A 287 16.00 1.84 -28.88
CA LEU A 287 15.71 0.43 -28.65
C LEU A 287 17.03 -0.36 -28.61
N ILE A 288 17.20 -1.12 -27.55
CA ILE A 288 18.17 -2.22 -27.46
C ILE A 288 17.32 -3.48 -27.41
N ASP A 289 17.31 -4.24 -28.50
CA ASP A 289 16.56 -5.47 -28.65
C ASP A 289 17.53 -6.66 -28.64
N SER A 290 17.34 -7.55 -27.69
CA SER A 290 18.08 -8.81 -27.55
C SER A 290 17.16 -10.03 -27.78
N THR A 291 15.98 -9.80 -28.37
CA THR A 291 15.07 -10.86 -28.80
C THR A 291 15.78 -11.77 -29.80
N ALA A 292 15.71 -13.08 -29.55
CA ALA A 292 16.39 -14.09 -30.35
C ALA A 292 15.98 -14.00 -31.83
N GLY A 293 16.96 -13.81 -32.72
CA GLY A 293 16.77 -13.69 -34.18
C GLY A 293 16.35 -12.30 -34.67
N THR A 294 16.21 -11.30 -33.79
CA THR A 294 15.95 -9.91 -34.15
C THR A 294 16.84 -8.93 -33.38
N GLU A 295 18.04 -9.37 -33.00
CA GLU A 295 18.97 -8.64 -32.15
C GLU A 295 19.44 -7.35 -32.83
N MET A 296 19.15 -6.20 -32.23
CA MET A 296 19.52 -4.91 -32.79
C MET A 296 19.60 -3.80 -31.75
N ILE A 297 20.38 -2.76 -32.06
CA ILE A 297 20.32 -1.46 -31.40
C ILE A 297 19.84 -0.43 -32.42
N ARG A 298 18.80 0.33 -32.09
CA ARG A 298 18.11 1.27 -32.99
C ARG A 298 17.90 2.61 -32.31
N LEU A 299 18.24 3.67 -33.03
CA LEU A 299 17.91 5.05 -32.72
C LEU A 299 17.03 5.57 -33.85
N ALA A 300 15.82 6.05 -33.56
CA ALA A 300 14.95 6.64 -34.57
C ALA A 300 14.41 7.99 -34.08
N ASP A 301 14.54 9.01 -34.91
CA ASP A 301 14.01 10.34 -34.61
C ASP A 301 12.59 10.54 -35.20
N LYS A 302 11.96 11.67 -34.85
CA LYS A 302 10.63 12.05 -35.35
C LYS A 302 10.62 12.38 -36.85
N ALA A 303 11.76 12.74 -37.42
CA ALA A 303 11.88 13.09 -38.83
C ALA A 303 12.09 11.86 -39.75
N GLY A 304 12.21 10.66 -39.17
CA GLY A 304 12.43 9.40 -39.89
C GLY A 304 13.90 9.07 -40.11
N GLN A 305 14.83 9.79 -39.47
CA GLN A 305 16.25 9.43 -39.46
C GLN A 305 16.45 8.23 -38.55
N VAL A 306 17.29 7.29 -38.97
CA VAL A 306 17.52 6.05 -38.23
C VAL A 306 18.98 5.67 -38.22
N VAL A 307 19.50 5.27 -37.05
CA VAL A 307 20.78 4.57 -36.90
C VAL A 307 20.50 3.18 -36.34
N VAL A 308 21.03 2.14 -36.99
CA VAL A 308 20.82 0.74 -36.64
C VAL A 308 22.16 0.00 -36.59
N MET A 309 22.38 -0.75 -35.53
CA MET A 309 23.35 -1.85 -35.47
C MET A 309 22.54 -3.14 -35.37
N ASN A 310 22.52 -3.94 -36.42
CA ASN A 310 21.78 -5.20 -36.48
C ASN A 310 22.77 -6.36 -36.39
N ALA A 311 22.53 -7.28 -35.46
CA ALA A 311 23.33 -8.49 -35.26
C ALA A 311 22.55 -9.77 -35.58
N ALA A 312 21.29 -9.65 -36.05
CA ALA A 312 20.48 -10.78 -36.44
C ALA A 312 21.12 -11.54 -37.63
N ALA A 313 21.10 -12.87 -37.54
CA ALA A 313 21.74 -13.75 -38.51
C ALA A 313 21.26 -13.49 -39.94
N GLY A 314 22.19 -13.24 -40.87
CA GLY A 314 21.91 -12.93 -42.28
C GLY A 314 21.45 -11.49 -42.54
N GLN A 315 21.49 -10.61 -41.54
CA GLN A 315 21.19 -9.17 -41.65
C GLN A 315 22.22 -8.29 -40.94
N GLU A 316 23.40 -8.83 -40.68
CA GLU A 316 24.46 -8.21 -39.88
C GLU A 316 24.97 -6.93 -40.55
N ARG A 317 24.65 -5.77 -39.97
CA ARG A 317 24.99 -4.47 -40.54
C ARG A 317 25.03 -3.34 -39.53
N ILE A 318 25.81 -2.31 -39.85
CA ILE A 318 25.75 -0.99 -39.21
C ILE A 318 25.27 0.02 -40.25
N GLN A 319 24.16 0.71 -39.99
CA GLN A 319 23.51 1.58 -40.95
C GLN A 319 23.07 2.90 -40.33
N ALA A 320 23.31 4.02 -41.01
CA ALA A 320 22.68 5.31 -40.75
C ALA A 320 21.92 5.77 -42.00
N VAL A 321 20.68 6.23 -41.80
CA VAL A 321 19.80 6.75 -42.84
C VAL A 321 19.33 8.14 -42.44
N ASP A 322 19.60 9.14 -43.27
CA ASP A 322 19.10 10.50 -43.05
C ASP A 322 17.64 10.66 -43.53
N LYS A 323 17.06 11.84 -43.30
CA LYS A 323 15.68 12.15 -43.70
C LYS A 323 15.48 12.11 -45.23
N SER A 324 16.53 12.39 -45.99
CA SER A 324 16.52 12.44 -47.46
C SER A 324 16.79 11.07 -48.09
N GLY A 325 17.03 10.03 -47.29
CA GLY A 325 17.35 8.67 -47.77
C GLY A 325 18.81 8.47 -48.13
N SER A 326 19.72 9.38 -47.77
CA SER A 326 21.16 9.12 -47.84
C SER A 326 21.52 8.03 -46.82
N VAL A 327 22.40 7.11 -47.21
CA VAL A 327 22.76 5.92 -46.43
C VAL A 327 24.27 5.82 -46.26
N ILE A 328 24.70 5.54 -45.03
CA ILE A 328 26.02 5.00 -44.72
C ILE A 328 25.79 3.59 -44.17
N LEU A 329 26.33 2.57 -44.83
CA LEU A 329 26.12 1.16 -44.52
C LEU A 329 27.46 0.42 -44.49
N MET A 330 27.71 -0.31 -43.42
CA MET A 330 28.72 -1.37 -43.34
C MET A 330 27.96 -2.71 -43.28
N ASP A 331 28.11 -3.53 -44.32
CA ASP A 331 27.38 -4.79 -44.50
C ASP A 331 28.35 -5.96 -44.31
N ALA A 332 28.16 -6.74 -43.25
CA ALA A 332 29.01 -7.87 -42.95
C ALA A 332 28.63 -9.12 -43.75
N VAL A 333 27.38 -9.23 -44.22
CA VAL A 333 26.88 -10.34 -45.04
C VAL A 333 27.51 -10.29 -46.42
N MET A 334 27.53 -9.10 -47.02
CA MET A 334 28.12 -8.87 -48.34
C MET A 334 29.62 -8.54 -48.26
N GLY A 335 30.14 -8.21 -47.08
CA GLY A 335 31.53 -7.82 -46.86
C GLY A 335 31.91 -6.48 -47.48
N ASN A 336 30.98 -5.51 -47.56
CA ASN A 336 31.20 -4.23 -48.23
C ASN A 336 30.77 -3.02 -47.38
N ILE A 337 31.23 -1.84 -47.80
CA ILE A 337 30.81 -0.55 -47.24
C ILE A 337 30.17 0.26 -48.36
N VAL A 338 28.95 0.76 -48.13
CA VAL A 338 28.17 1.54 -49.09
C VAL A 338 27.92 2.93 -48.52
N ILE A 339 28.34 3.96 -49.25
CA ILE A 339 27.98 5.36 -48.98
C ILE A 339 27.17 5.86 -50.16
N ARG A 340 25.91 6.20 -49.92
CA ARG A 340 24.99 6.74 -50.93
C ARG A 340 24.44 8.07 -50.45
N SER A 341 24.66 9.13 -51.22
CA SER A 341 24.03 10.43 -50.94
C SER A 341 22.89 10.68 -51.91
N SER A 342 21.85 11.37 -51.44
CA SER A 342 20.82 11.97 -52.29
C SER A 342 21.33 13.13 -53.14
N ASN A 343 22.53 13.66 -52.86
CA ASN A 343 23.14 14.77 -53.58
C ASN A 343 24.63 14.50 -53.91
N LYS A 344 25.53 14.71 -52.96
CA LYS A 344 26.99 14.59 -53.16
C LYS A 344 27.64 13.85 -52.00
N VAL A 345 28.53 12.91 -52.32
CA VAL A 345 29.47 12.31 -51.37
C VAL A 345 30.82 13.00 -51.52
N LEU A 346 31.39 13.50 -50.43
CA LEU A 346 32.75 14.04 -50.37
C LEU A 346 33.60 13.11 -49.51
N ILE A 347 34.61 12.50 -50.11
CA ILE A 347 35.63 11.71 -49.41
C ILE A 347 36.93 12.51 -49.54
N ASN A 348 37.36 13.15 -48.45
CA ASN A 348 38.63 13.86 -48.45
C ASN A 348 39.75 12.84 -48.13
N PRO A 349 40.78 12.70 -48.98
CA PRO A 349 41.88 11.78 -48.76
C PRO A 349 42.72 12.11 -47.52
#